data_AF-A0A1A7WP45-F1
#
_entry.id   AF-A0A1A7WP45-F1
#
_cell.length_a   1.000
_cell.length_b   1.000
_cell.length_c   1.000
_cell.angle_alpha   90.00
_cell.angle_beta   90.00
_cell.angle_gamma   90.00
#
_symmetry.space_group_name_H-M   'P 1'
#
loop_
_entity.id
_entity.type
_entity.pdbx_description
1 polymer ?
#
loop_
_entity_poly.entity_id
_entity_poly.type
_entity_poly.pdbx_seq_one_letter_code
_entity_poly.pdbx_strand_id
1 'polypeptide(L)'
;MVVHRLLNATLAVEQGAEPVKAPAGNKEMEELAEHINNRNRAAQRAQNLSVELFQCLFFKERDPETDPRCVAGAVIYSIRDDGVLVFIPEYGVKGPVYLKNKEGQVVSVGPDGTCEWQSGSIQRHSDHIRTTYVCGSTTFRLFDHITVRVSVSSSSCHADTLNMEVISNKPHRSSSAPQQVSSQGRNQLVQEV
;
A
#
# COMPACT_ATOMS: atom_id res chain seq x y z
N MET A 1 22.46 -12.34 -18.01
CA MET A 1 23.57 -13.10 -18.61
C MET A 1 23.18 -13.89 -19.86
N VAL A 2 22.08 -14.66 -19.90
CA VAL A 2 21.68 -15.44 -21.10
C VAL A 2 21.56 -14.57 -22.36
N VAL A 3 20.82 -13.45 -22.28
CA VAL A 3 20.65 -12.51 -23.40
C VAL A 3 21.99 -11.92 -23.86
N HIS A 4 22.85 -11.49 -22.93
CA HIS A 4 24.18 -10.99 -23.26
C HIS A 4 25.05 -12.04 -23.97
N ARG A 5 24.97 -13.32 -23.55
CA ARG A 5 25.70 -14.40 -24.21
C ARG A 5 25.19 -14.67 -25.62
N LEU A 6 23.88 -14.62 -25.84
CA LEU A 6 23.27 -14.74 -27.17
C LEU A 6 23.69 -13.57 -28.07
N LEU A 7 23.62 -12.34 -27.57
CA LEU A 7 24.04 -11.15 -28.31
C LEU A 7 25.54 -11.20 -28.69
N ASN A 8 26.40 -11.61 -27.76
CA ASN A 8 27.82 -11.74 -28.05
C ASN A 8 28.10 -12.84 -29.07
N ALA A 9 27.33 -13.95 -29.03
CA ALA A 9 27.44 -14.99 -30.05
C ALA A 9 27.03 -14.50 -31.43
N THR A 10 25.95 -13.70 -31.53
CA THR A 10 25.54 -13.12 -32.82
C THR A 10 26.56 -12.12 -33.36
N LEU A 11 27.13 -11.28 -32.50
CA LEU A 11 28.17 -10.33 -32.92
C LEU A 11 29.47 -11.04 -33.36
N ALA A 12 29.84 -12.13 -32.69
CA ALA A 12 31.02 -12.91 -33.08
C ALA A 12 30.86 -13.57 -34.47
N VAL A 13 29.66 -14.07 -34.78
CA VAL A 13 29.32 -14.59 -36.11
C VAL A 13 29.41 -13.48 -37.16
N GLU A 14 28.92 -12.29 -36.86
CA GLU A 14 28.98 -11.13 -37.75
C GLU A 14 30.42 -10.69 -38.04
N GLN A 15 31.34 -10.88 -37.09
CA GLN A 15 32.76 -10.58 -37.21
C GLN A 15 33.58 -11.68 -37.89
N GLY A 16 32.92 -12.72 -38.43
CA GLY A 16 33.57 -13.81 -39.17
C GLY A 16 34.21 -14.90 -38.31
N ALA A 17 33.89 -14.95 -37.01
CA ALA A 17 34.25 -16.10 -36.18
C ALA A 17 33.29 -17.28 -36.42
N GLU A 18 33.79 -18.50 -36.25
CA GLU A 18 32.97 -19.73 -36.34
C GLU A 18 31.74 -19.64 -35.42
N PRO A 19 30.56 -20.14 -35.85
CA PRO A 19 29.34 -20.09 -35.06
C PRO A 19 29.53 -20.83 -33.74
N VAL A 20 29.69 -20.06 -32.67
CA VAL A 20 29.73 -20.59 -31.31
C VAL A 20 28.40 -21.30 -31.06
N LYS A 21 28.47 -22.59 -30.69
CA LYS A 21 27.30 -23.41 -30.35
C LYS A 21 26.35 -22.63 -29.44
N ALA A 22 25.07 -22.58 -29.82
CA ALA A 22 24.05 -21.93 -29.02
C ALA A 22 24.16 -22.38 -27.55
N PRO A 23 24.10 -21.46 -26.58
CA PRO A 23 24.51 -21.73 -25.20
C PRO A 23 23.64 -22.78 -24.48
N ALA A 24 22.47 -23.14 -25.02
CA ALA A 24 21.58 -24.19 -24.53
C ALA A 24 20.63 -24.64 -25.66
N GLY A 25 20.18 -25.89 -25.62
CA GLY A 25 19.06 -26.35 -26.47
C GLY A 25 17.72 -25.73 -26.05
N ASN A 26 16.69 -25.80 -26.91
CA ASN A 26 15.37 -25.20 -26.61
C ASN A 26 14.78 -25.72 -25.28
N LYS A 27 14.88 -27.03 -25.02
CA LYS A 27 14.41 -27.65 -23.79
C LYS A 27 15.17 -27.16 -22.55
N GLU A 28 16.50 -27.09 -22.63
CA GLU A 28 17.34 -26.58 -21.55
C GLU A 28 17.07 -25.10 -21.26
N MET A 29 16.78 -24.30 -22.31
CA MET A 29 16.40 -22.90 -22.18
C MET A 29 15.05 -22.73 -21.48
N GLU A 30 14.08 -23.58 -21.82
CA GLU A 30 12.76 -23.60 -21.18
C GLU A 30 12.88 -23.94 -19.69
N GLU A 31 13.58 -25.03 -19.35
CA GLU A 31 13.84 -25.42 -17.96
C GLU A 31 14.57 -24.32 -17.17
N LEU A 32 15.57 -23.68 -17.78
CA LEU A 32 16.28 -22.55 -17.17
C LEU A 32 15.36 -21.34 -16.95
N ALA A 33 14.51 -21.01 -17.92
CA ALA A 33 13.57 -19.90 -17.81
C ALA A 33 12.55 -20.14 -16.69
N GLU A 34 12.00 -21.36 -16.58
CA GLU A 34 11.14 -21.74 -15.47
C GLU A 34 11.84 -21.63 -14.13
N HIS A 35 13.08 -22.12 -14.03
CA HIS A 35 13.88 -22.02 -12.82
C HIS A 35 14.10 -20.56 -12.38
N ILE A 36 14.51 -19.69 -13.31
CA ILE A 36 14.73 -18.25 -13.06
C ILE A 36 13.41 -17.58 -12.65
N ASN A 37 12.30 -17.88 -13.31
CA ASN A 37 11.00 -17.31 -12.99
C ASN A 37 10.54 -17.73 -11.58
N ASN A 38 10.74 -19.00 -11.22
CA ASN A 38 10.44 -19.49 -9.87
C ASN A 38 11.32 -18.83 -8.81
N ARG A 39 12.64 -18.72 -9.05
CA ARG A 39 13.59 -18.01 -8.18
C ARG A 39 13.23 -16.54 -8.03
N ASN A 40 12.86 -15.86 -9.10
CA ASN A 40 12.47 -14.44 -9.08
C ASN A 40 11.21 -14.23 -8.24
N ARG A 41 10.17 -15.05 -8.44
CA ARG A 41 8.97 -15.02 -7.61
C ARG A 41 9.28 -15.30 -6.14
N ALA A 42 10.15 -16.28 -5.86
CA ALA A 42 10.57 -16.59 -4.50
C ALA A 42 11.36 -15.45 -3.85
N ALA A 43 12.27 -14.81 -4.59
CA ALA A 43 13.05 -13.66 -4.13
C ALA A 43 12.15 -12.45 -3.81
N GLN A 44 11.18 -12.14 -4.68
CA GLN A 44 10.21 -11.07 -4.43
C GLN A 44 9.36 -11.36 -3.19
N ARG A 45 8.90 -12.61 -3.01
CA ARG A 45 8.19 -13.01 -1.78
C ARG A 45 9.05 -12.84 -0.54
N ALA A 46 10.30 -13.28 -0.57
CA ALA A 46 11.23 -13.13 0.55
C ALA A 46 11.50 -11.65 0.88
N GLN A 47 11.66 -10.81 -0.14
CA GLN A 47 11.81 -9.36 0.03
C GLN A 47 10.56 -8.75 0.68
N ASN A 48 9.36 -9.08 0.19
CA ASN A 48 8.11 -8.56 0.74
C ASN A 48 7.92 -8.97 2.22
N LEU A 49 8.17 -10.24 2.54
CA LEU A 49 8.08 -10.74 3.92
C LEU A 49 9.12 -10.08 4.85
N SER A 50 10.32 -9.80 4.34
CA SER A 50 11.35 -9.08 5.09
C SER A 50 10.89 -7.65 5.40
N VAL A 51 10.36 -6.92 4.40
CA VAL A 51 9.83 -5.56 4.60
C VAL A 51 8.69 -5.56 5.62
N GLU A 52 7.73 -6.49 5.49
CA GLU A 52 6.61 -6.64 6.43
C GLU A 52 7.10 -6.89 7.86
N LEU A 53 8.06 -7.80 8.04
CA LEU A 53 8.67 -8.07 9.35
C LEU A 53 9.31 -6.82 9.96
N PHE A 54 10.10 -6.07 9.20
CA PHE A 54 10.74 -4.85 9.70
C PHE A 54 9.75 -3.72 9.98
N GLN A 55 8.66 -3.64 9.22
CA GLN A 55 7.55 -2.73 9.52
C GLN A 55 6.86 -3.11 10.84
N CYS A 56 6.58 -4.40 11.07
CA CYS A 56 6.06 -4.88 12.35
C CYS A 56 7.00 -4.56 13.51
N LEU A 57 8.31 -4.85 13.36
CA LEU A 57 9.31 -4.52 14.39
C LEU A 57 9.37 -3.02 14.69
N PHE A 58 9.26 -2.17 13.67
CA PHE A 58 9.17 -0.72 13.86
C PHE A 58 7.99 -0.35 14.75
N PHE A 59 6.77 -0.80 14.45
CA PHE A 59 5.61 -0.43 15.28
C PHE A 59 5.57 -1.15 16.63
N LYS A 60 6.23 -2.30 16.78
CA LYS A 60 6.19 -3.12 18.01
C LYS A 60 6.85 -2.46 19.21
N GLU A 61 7.89 -1.67 18.99
CA GLU A 61 8.60 -0.96 20.06
C GLU A 61 7.92 0.36 20.47
N ARG A 62 6.79 0.71 19.83
CA ARG A 62 6.11 1.99 20.00
C ARG A 62 4.75 1.80 20.64
N ASP A 63 4.34 2.74 21.46
CA ASP A 63 3.00 2.75 22.03
C ASP A 63 2.02 3.40 21.04
N PRO A 64 0.97 2.69 20.58
CA PRO A 64 0.01 3.22 19.58
C PRO A 64 -0.80 4.43 20.05
N GLU A 65 -0.96 4.61 21.37
CA GLU A 65 -1.74 5.73 21.93
C GLU A 65 -0.88 6.98 22.14
N THR A 66 0.40 6.81 22.52
CA THR A 66 1.27 7.94 22.89
C THR A 66 2.19 8.40 21.75
N ASP A 67 2.68 7.50 20.89
CA ASP A 67 3.63 7.86 19.83
C ASP A 67 2.91 8.45 18.61
N PRO A 68 3.20 9.71 18.22
CA PRO A 68 2.58 10.31 17.04
C PRO A 68 2.90 9.57 15.73
N ARG A 69 3.99 8.78 15.67
CA ARG A 69 4.36 7.99 14.48
C ARG A 69 3.42 6.81 14.25
N CYS A 70 2.68 6.38 15.27
CA CYS A 70 1.65 5.38 15.13
C CYS A 70 0.37 5.95 14.51
N VAL A 71 0.27 7.28 14.32
CA VAL A 71 -0.85 7.95 13.67
C VAL A 71 -0.39 8.48 12.31
N ALA A 72 -1.06 8.07 11.25
CA ALA A 72 -0.67 8.45 9.90
C ALA A 72 -1.86 8.76 8.99
N GLY A 73 -1.59 9.54 7.95
CA GLY A 73 -2.53 9.77 6.87
C GLY A 73 -2.57 8.56 5.93
N ALA A 74 -3.76 8.06 5.65
CA ALA A 74 -3.98 6.95 4.73
C ALA A 74 -4.95 7.34 3.61
N VAL A 75 -4.76 6.76 2.43
CA VAL A 75 -5.62 6.96 1.26
C VAL A 75 -6.38 5.68 0.98
N ILE A 76 -7.69 5.79 0.85
CA ILE A 76 -8.54 4.64 0.49
C ILE A 76 -8.31 4.29 -0.97
N TYR A 77 -7.85 3.08 -1.26
CA TYR A 77 -7.64 2.63 -2.65
C TYR A 77 -8.60 1.53 -3.09
N SER A 78 -9.37 0.94 -2.17
CA SER A 78 -10.38 -0.07 -2.50
C SER A 78 -11.45 -0.15 -1.42
N ILE A 79 -12.69 -0.46 -1.81
CA ILE A 79 -13.82 -0.68 -0.90
C ILE A 79 -14.04 -2.19 -0.72
N ARG A 80 -14.38 -2.61 0.51
CA ARG A 80 -14.75 -3.99 0.88
C ARG A 80 -16.16 -3.99 1.50
N ASP A 81 -16.67 -5.17 1.87
CA ASP A 81 -18.03 -5.31 2.41
C ASP A 81 -18.16 -4.76 3.84
N ASP A 82 -17.11 -4.90 4.65
CA ASP A 82 -17.04 -4.55 6.06
C ASP A 82 -16.03 -3.43 6.36
N GLY A 83 -15.42 -2.85 5.33
CA GLY A 83 -14.39 -1.83 5.49
C GLY A 83 -13.78 -1.34 4.19
N VAL A 84 -12.58 -0.80 4.32
CA VAL A 84 -11.82 -0.19 3.21
C VAL A 84 -10.39 -0.69 3.22
N LEU A 85 -9.75 -0.76 2.06
CA LEU A 85 -8.31 -0.96 1.96
C LEU A 85 -7.62 0.38 1.79
N VAL A 86 -6.60 0.60 2.62
CA VAL A 86 -5.90 1.87 2.71
C VAL A 86 -4.42 1.70 2.40
N PHE A 87 -3.83 2.75 1.87
CA PHE A 87 -2.40 2.88 1.66
C PHE A 87 -1.87 4.04 2.49
N ILE A 88 -0.84 3.80 3.29
CA ILE A 88 -0.15 4.81 4.10
C ILE A 88 1.14 5.21 3.36
N PRO A 89 1.19 6.37 2.70
CA PRO A 89 2.33 6.76 1.87
C PRO A 89 3.62 6.93 2.67
N GLU A 90 3.53 7.39 3.93
CA GLU A 90 4.68 7.65 4.80
C GLU A 90 5.51 6.39 5.08
N TYR A 91 4.84 5.25 5.27
CA TYR A 91 5.48 3.98 5.61
C TYR A 91 5.47 2.96 4.46
N GLY A 92 4.82 3.29 3.35
CA GLY A 92 4.65 2.38 2.22
C GLY A 92 3.81 1.14 2.56
N VAL A 93 2.95 1.21 3.58
CA VAL A 93 2.16 0.06 4.07
C VAL A 93 0.77 0.07 3.45
N LYS A 94 0.26 -1.10 3.09
CA LYS A 94 -1.14 -1.31 2.69
C LYS A 94 -1.81 -2.22 3.69
N GLY A 95 -3.06 -1.94 4.02
CA GLY A 95 -3.81 -2.79 4.95
C GLY A 95 -5.32 -2.55 4.91
N PRO A 96 -6.09 -3.50 5.46
CA PRO A 96 -7.51 -3.32 5.67
C PRO A 96 -7.76 -2.42 6.89
N VAL A 97 -8.79 -1.60 6.80
CA VAL A 97 -9.37 -0.86 7.92
C VAL A 97 -10.84 -1.25 7.99
N TYR A 98 -11.20 -1.92 9.08
CA TYR A 98 -12.56 -2.36 9.30
C TYR A 98 -13.43 -1.20 9.78
N LEU A 99 -14.62 -1.07 9.18
CA LEU A 99 -15.62 -0.10 9.59
C LEU A 99 -16.74 -0.74 10.42
N LYS A 100 -16.70 -2.08 10.58
CA LYS A 100 -17.57 -2.87 11.45
C LYS A 100 -16.71 -3.73 12.39
N ASN A 101 -17.02 -3.72 13.68
CA ASN A 101 -16.37 -4.61 14.65
C ASN A 101 -17.12 -5.95 14.77
N LYS A 102 -16.57 -6.87 15.57
CA LYS A 102 -17.13 -8.21 15.77
C LYS A 102 -18.45 -8.18 16.55
N GLU A 103 -18.65 -7.13 17.33
CA GLU A 103 -19.84 -6.83 18.12
C GLU A 103 -20.98 -6.25 17.27
N GLY A 104 -20.73 -6.01 15.97
CA GLY A 104 -21.73 -5.51 15.03
C GLY A 104 -21.90 -3.98 15.05
N GLN A 105 -21.06 -3.26 15.79
CA GLN A 105 -21.01 -1.81 15.80
C GLN A 105 -20.25 -1.31 14.57
N VAL A 106 -20.60 -0.11 14.11
CA VAL A 106 -20.01 0.57 12.96
C VAL A 106 -19.31 1.84 13.38
N VAL A 107 -18.35 2.28 12.57
CA VAL A 107 -17.67 3.56 12.77
C VAL A 107 -18.64 4.71 12.53
N SER A 108 -18.83 5.52 13.57
CA SER A 108 -19.51 6.81 13.54
C SER A 108 -18.47 7.93 13.57
N VAL A 109 -18.77 9.06 12.91
CA VAL A 109 -17.88 10.23 12.94
C VAL A 109 -18.59 11.34 13.71
N GLY A 110 -17.92 11.83 14.75
CA GLY A 110 -18.34 12.99 15.51
C GLY A 110 -18.14 14.31 14.74
N PRO A 111 -18.67 15.43 15.26
CA PRO A 111 -18.54 16.74 14.62
C PRO A 111 -17.08 17.18 14.43
N ASP A 112 -16.19 16.76 15.33
CA ASP A 112 -14.77 17.06 15.27
C ASP A 112 -14.00 16.19 14.26
N GLY A 113 -14.67 15.19 13.68
CA GLY A 113 -14.08 14.23 12.75
C GLY A 113 -13.51 12.98 13.44
N THR A 114 -13.66 12.85 14.76
CA THR A 114 -13.23 11.69 15.54
C THR A 114 -14.14 10.49 15.26
N CYS A 115 -13.56 9.31 15.25
CA CYS A 115 -14.25 8.06 14.97
C CYS A 115 -14.55 7.29 16.26
N GLU A 116 -15.80 6.88 16.44
CA GLU A 116 -16.25 6.07 17.59
C GLU A 116 -17.13 4.91 17.13
N TRP A 117 -17.10 3.81 17.88
CA TRP A 117 -17.93 2.63 17.61
C TRP A 117 -19.35 2.83 18.12
N GLN A 118 -20.34 2.70 17.24
CA GLN A 118 -21.76 2.82 17.59
C GLN A 118 -22.60 1.73 16.91
N SER A 119 -23.76 1.41 17.46
CA SER A 119 -24.68 0.46 16.82
C SER A 119 -25.18 1.02 15.49
N GLY A 120 -25.11 0.23 14.42
CA GLY A 120 -25.50 0.68 13.09
C GLY A 120 -25.34 -0.37 12.00
N SER A 121 -25.49 0.05 10.75
CA SER A 121 -25.39 -0.80 9.57
C SER A 121 -24.43 -0.22 8.54
N ILE A 122 -23.90 -1.09 7.68
CA ILE A 122 -23.00 -0.72 6.59
C ILE A 122 -23.70 -0.98 5.26
N GLN A 123 -23.60 -0.01 4.36
CA GLN A 123 -24.02 -0.11 2.98
C GLN A 123 -22.81 0.08 2.08
N ARG A 124 -22.46 -0.96 1.34
CA ARG A 124 -21.39 -0.92 0.37
C ARG A 124 -21.92 -0.44 -0.98
N HIS A 125 -21.21 0.48 -1.59
CA HIS A 125 -21.34 0.86 -2.99
C HIS A 125 -20.02 0.59 -3.74
N SER A 126 -19.99 0.82 -5.05
CA SER A 126 -18.81 0.54 -5.89
C SER A 126 -17.64 1.50 -5.59
N ASP A 127 -17.95 2.76 -5.31
CA ASP A 127 -17.03 3.88 -5.15
C ASP A 127 -16.97 4.40 -3.71
N HIS A 128 -17.90 3.98 -2.84
CA HIS A 128 -17.96 4.42 -1.45
C HIS A 128 -18.60 3.38 -0.53
N ILE A 129 -18.42 3.57 0.77
CA ILE A 129 -19.05 2.78 1.82
C ILE A 129 -19.70 3.74 2.82
N ARG A 130 -20.95 3.47 3.16
CA ARG A 130 -21.75 4.31 4.06
C ARG A 130 -22.03 3.56 5.34
N THR A 131 -21.61 4.14 6.47
CA THR A 131 -22.00 3.67 7.80
C THR A 131 -23.21 4.49 8.26
N THR A 132 -24.28 3.82 8.65
CA THR A 132 -25.49 4.45 9.19
C THR A 132 -25.63 4.05 10.65
N TYR A 133 -25.74 5.04 11.53
CA TYR A 133 -25.84 4.89 12.98
C TYR A 133 -26.99 5.75 13.51
N VAL A 134 -27.31 5.63 14.80
CA VAL A 134 -28.51 6.25 15.39
C VAL A 134 -28.54 7.78 15.19
N CYS A 135 -27.38 8.43 15.23
CA CYS A 135 -27.26 9.89 15.17
C CYS A 135 -26.97 10.43 13.75
N GLY A 136 -26.88 9.58 12.72
CA GLY A 136 -26.58 10.03 11.37
C GLY A 136 -25.94 8.97 10.48
N SER A 137 -25.27 9.42 9.42
CA SER A 137 -24.51 8.53 8.55
C SER A 137 -23.22 9.17 8.09
N THR A 138 -22.16 8.39 8.04
CA THR A 138 -20.86 8.79 7.47
C THR A 138 -20.62 8.02 6.18
N THR A 139 -19.98 8.67 5.21
CA THR A 139 -19.56 8.03 3.96
C THR A 139 -18.05 8.13 3.80
N PHE A 140 -17.41 7.03 3.45
CA PHE A 140 -16.00 6.95 3.06
C PHE A 140 -15.92 6.63 1.57
N ARG A 141 -15.23 7.44 0.78
CA ARG A 141 -15.13 7.27 -0.67
C ARG A 141 -13.73 6.81 -1.08
N LEU A 142 -13.66 6.25 -2.29
CA LEU A 142 -12.39 5.96 -2.93
C LEU A 142 -11.55 7.24 -3.04
N PHE A 143 -10.26 7.12 -2.73
CA PHE A 143 -9.27 8.20 -2.71
C PHE A 143 -9.45 9.27 -1.63
N ASP A 144 -10.41 9.09 -0.71
CA ASP A 144 -10.48 9.95 0.48
C ASP A 144 -9.26 9.71 1.37
N HIS A 145 -8.81 10.80 1.98
CA HIS A 145 -7.75 10.80 2.98
C HIS A 145 -8.35 10.68 4.38
N ILE A 146 -7.93 9.65 5.10
CA ILE A 146 -8.35 9.39 6.48
C ILE A 146 -7.12 9.35 7.39
N THR A 147 -7.34 9.47 8.69
CA THR A 147 -6.31 9.29 9.70
C THR A 147 -6.47 7.93 10.36
N VAL A 148 -5.42 7.12 10.31
CA VAL A 148 -5.40 5.78 10.89
C VAL A 148 -4.38 5.67 12.00
N ARG A 149 -4.68 4.82 12.97
CA ARG A 149 -3.73 4.29 13.94
C ARG A 149 -3.14 2.99 13.40
N VAL A 150 -1.83 2.86 13.48
CA VAL A 150 -1.11 1.62 13.17
C VAL A 150 -0.69 0.98 14.49
N SER A 151 -1.04 -0.29 14.67
CA SER A 151 -0.64 -1.10 15.82
C SER A 151 -0.17 -2.48 15.37
N VAL A 152 0.55 -3.20 16.22
CA VAL A 152 0.99 -4.57 15.94
C VAL A 152 0.06 -5.56 16.61
N SER A 153 -0.51 -6.47 15.83
CA SER A 153 -1.22 -7.64 16.34
C SER A 153 -0.26 -8.82 16.38
N SER A 154 0.19 -9.16 17.59
CA SER A 154 1.01 -10.36 17.84
C SER A 154 0.12 -11.56 18.14
N SER A 155 0.42 -12.70 17.51
CA SER A 155 -0.25 -13.98 17.76
C SER A 155 0.75 -15.00 18.29
N SER A 156 0.29 -15.95 19.12
CA SER A 156 1.15 -17.03 19.62
C SER A 156 1.54 -18.04 18.54
N CYS A 157 0.75 -18.16 17.47
CA CYS A 157 0.86 -19.22 16.46
C CYS A 157 1.23 -18.69 15.07
N HIS A 158 1.21 -17.38 14.87
CA HIS A 158 1.39 -16.74 13.57
C HIS A 158 2.34 -15.55 13.69
N ALA A 159 2.91 -15.14 12.55
CA ALA A 159 3.75 -13.95 12.48
C ALA A 159 2.97 -12.71 12.91
N ASP A 160 3.67 -11.75 13.49
CA ASP A 160 3.12 -10.44 13.84
C ASP A 160 2.60 -9.74 12.57
N THR A 161 1.44 -9.12 12.66
CA THR A 161 0.81 -8.38 11.55
C THR A 161 0.47 -6.97 11.97
N LEU A 162 0.43 -6.04 11.00
CA LEU A 162 -0.03 -4.68 11.26
C LEU A 162 -1.55 -4.62 11.25
N ASN A 163 -2.10 -4.02 12.29
CA ASN A 163 -3.51 -3.67 12.40
C ASN A 163 -3.67 -2.16 12.18
N MET A 164 -4.74 -1.79 11.47
CA MET A 164 -5.04 -0.39 11.16
C MET A 164 -6.44 -0.04 11.62
N GLU A 165 -6.55 1.01 12.42
CA GLU A 165 -7.82 1.48 12.97
C GLU A 165 -8.08 2.92 12.55
N VAL A 166 -9.31 3.24 12.17
CA VAL A 166 -9.66 4.60 11.76
C VAL A 166 -9.91 5.48 12.99
N ILE A 167 -9.13 6.55 13.14
CA ILE A 167 -9.27 7.51 14.24
C ILE A 167 -10.05 8.75 13.78
N SER A 168 -9.87 9.15 12.53
CA SER A 168 -10.56 10.30 11.97
C SER A 168 -10.82 10.16 10.48
N ASN A 169 -11.96 10.70 10.02
CA ASN A 169 -12.29 10.81 8.60
C ASN A 169 -11.66 12.02 7.90
N LYS A 170 -10.80 12.78 8.60
CA LYS A 170 -10.07 13.93 8.06
C LYS A 170 -8.63 13.55 7.70
N PRO A 171 -7.99 14.26 6.75
CA PRO A 171 -6.59 14.06 6.43
C PRO A 171 -5.71 14.36 7.64
N HIS A 172 -4.76 13.46 7.93
CA HIS A 172 -3.78 13.65 8.98
C HIS A 172 -2.84 14.81 8.61
N ARG A 173 -2.81 15.87 9.44
CA ARG A 173 -1.81 16.94 9.31
C ARG A 173 -0.55 16.54 10.07
N SER A 174 0.27 15.66 9.49
CA SER A 174 1.64 15.52 9.97
C SER A 174 2.40 16.82 9.69
N SER A 175 3.28 17.22 10.60
CA SER A 175 4.07 18.46 10.54
C SER A 175 5.04 18.56 9.34
N SER A 176 4.98 17.61 8.40
CA SER A 176 5.82 17.48 7.22
C SER A 176 4.98 17.54 5.93
N ALA A 177 4.04 18.47 5.82
CA ALA A 177 3.52 18.81 4.51
C ALA A 177 4.69 19.32 3.64
N PRO A 178 4.93 18.76 2.43
CA PRO A 178 5.60 19.54 1.41
C PRO A 178 4.75 20.78 1.21
N GLN A 179 5.38 21.97 1.31
CA GLN A 179 4.74 23.24 0.98
C GLN A 179 3.87 23.05 -0.26
N GLN A 180 2.58 23.37 -0.15
CA GLN A 180 1.79 23.66 -1.34
C GLN A 180 2.55 24.75 -2.08
N VAL A 181 3.25 24.37 -3.15
CA VAL A 181 3.79 25.34 -4.08
C VAL A 181 2.57 26.00 -4.68
N SER A 182 2.26 27.19 -4.19
CA SER A 182 1.25 28.06 -4.75
C SER A 182 1.51 28.13 -6.25
N SER A 183 0.58 27.66 -7.06
CA SER A 183 0.56 27.83 -8.52
C SER A 183 0.28 29.28 -8.93
N GLN A 184 0.77 30.25 -8.16
CA GLN A 184 0.81 31.66 -8.48
C GLN A 184 2.19 31.98 -9.05
N GLY A 185 2.32 31.90 -10.36
CA GLY A 185 3.54 32.37 -11.02
C GLY A 185 3.83 31.74 -12.37
N ARG A 186 2.85 31.66 -13.27
CA ARG A 186 3.16 31.35 -14.68
C ARG A 186 2.14 31.90 -15.67
N ASN A 187 1.73 33.16 -15.50
CA ASN A 187 0.96 33.90 -16.49
C ASN A 187 1.49 35.33 -16.60
N GLN A 188 2.67 35.52 -17.19
CA GLN A 188 3.10 36.79 -17.80
C GLN A 188 4.48 36.60 -18.44
N LEU A 189 4.51 36.65 -19.78
CA LEU A 189 5.59 37.12 -20.66
C LEU A 189 5.63 36.33 -21.96
N VAL A 190 4.72 36.66 -22.88
CA VAL A 190 5.05 36.77 -24.30
C VAL A 190 4.30 38.01 -24.80
N GLN A 191 5.02 39.11 -25.01
CA GLN A 191 4.54 40.23 -25.81
C GLN A 191 5.45 40.24 -27.04
N GLU A 192 4.85 39.96 -28.18
CA GLU A 192 5.51 39.97 -29.49
C GLU A 192 5.97 41.40 -29.81
N VAL A 193 7.21 41.51 -30.27
CA VAL A 193 7.71 42.57 -31.15
C VAL A 193 8.48 41.90 -32.27
#